data_AF-A0A086KKI6-F1
#
_entry.id   AF-A0A086KKI6-F1
#
_cell.length_a   1.000
_cell.length_b   1.000
_cell.length_c   1.000
_cell.angle_alpha   90.00
_cell.angle_beta   90.00
_cell.angle_gamma   90.00
#
_symmetry.space_group_name_H-M   'P 1'
#
loop_
_entity.id
_entity.type
_entity.pdbx_description
1 polymer ?
#
loop_
_entity_poly.entity_id
_entity_poly.type
_entity_poly.pdbx_seq_one_letter_code
_entity_poly.pdbx_strand_id
1 'polypeptide(L)'
;MKKFEEHPFVLNTREAKKTVRLYNKVAATLVEFELRWHQAWKESVPACKAGLQAPLLARHASSGQLFVNFDPDLVQLLREAKALDRLRLDLPEDAKIVLLRERKLKKYYEDLTFVLMEYRRIASMVRPITAALVQPHLDSMEQIFRPGTATLTWTSMNIDSYLQSIYAGLAKLEQLVTTINDIVENRIDSSLLALSRVRLVDVPTPGEALSLQSFVELQENYVKQVATLLNRRSAEIEGAVHDLLRASLGCLGRRHTPTAYAEDIVKVKAQYKWNLYTALLTSTKNSLLCLKERLQARRNGAEPPAPFFEVDLQLDGQGVRLHPSLEEIQKAVNSSALAILMCSKKVKPWTLSFSTPHSDAQSADATLDAGEREAGDAGQGESFHSRIAQDREILKILLLLTGSIQSTRDEVTDFLGKFDDFAWLWTDSARDTYAAFAAQKPSLDEFEKKIRFFVDVETKLQNMQTTTAIGVLQLNSSGLISQLTELVRGWSLQFLDELHQKARQKLETLTEHIRQMSKRLKRTVSDIDALRHVMETLNYIREKES
;
A
#
# COMPACT_ATOMS: atom_id res chain seq x y z
N MET A 1 61.96 -58.54 -35.99
CA MET A 1 62.59 -59.87 -36.07
C MET A 1 61.98 -60.80 -37.10
N LYS A 2 60.65 -60.92 -37.23
CA LYS A 2 60.02 -61.78 -38.26
C LYS A 2 60.57 -61.56 -39.69
N LYS A 3 60.75 -60.30 -40.12
CA LYS A 3 61.40 -59.96 -41.41
C LYS A 3 62.92 -60.24 -41.50
N PHE A 4 63.61 -60.31 -40.35
CA PHE A 4 65.03 -60.69 -40.29
C PHE A 4 65.19 -62.22 -40.29
N GLU A 5 64.22 -62.96 -39.73
CA GLU A 5 64.12 -64.42 -39.81
C GLU A 5 63.90 -64.91 -41.25
N GLU A 6 63.19 -64.12 -42.08
CA GLU A 6 62.96 -64.37 -43.51
C GLU A 6 64.23 -64.29 -44.39
N HIS A 7 65.33 -63.68 -43.89
CA HIS A 7 66.57 -63.49 -44.63
C HIS A 7 67.81 -64.01 -43.86
N PRO A 8 68.09 -65.34 -43.92
CA PRO A 8 69.13 -66.01 -43.11
C PRO A 8 70.57 -65.54 -43.37
N PHE A 9 70.86 -65.04 -44.59
CA PHE A 9 72.19 -64.61 -44.99
C PHE A 9 72.67 -63.39 -44.19
N VAL A 10 71.75 -62.47 -43.86
CA VAL A 10 72.04 -61.24 -43.11
C VAL A 10 72.28 -61.54 -41.62
N LEU A 11 71.62 -62.56 -41.06
CA LEU A 11 71.72 -62.97 -39.65
C LEU A 11 73.10 -63.48 -39.23
N ASN A 12 73.88 -64.05 -40.16
CA ASN A 12 75.20 -64.61 -39.86
C ASN A 12 76.32 -63.56 -39.76
N THR A 13 76.05 -62.33 -40.19
CA THR A 13 77.00 -61.22 -40.13
C THR A 13 77.32 -60.85 -38.67
N ARG A 14 78.57 -60.45 -38.39
CA ARG A 14 79.03 -60.08 -37.04
C ARG A 14 78.21 -58.93 -36.43
N GLU A 15 77.73 -58.01 -37.27
CA GLU A 15 76.86 -56.89 -36.88
C GLU A 15 75.44 -57.36 -36.56
N ALA A 16 74.86 -58.24 -37.38
CA ALA A 16 73.53 -58.80 -37.14
C ALA A 16 73.47 -59.61 -35.83
N LYS A 17 74.49 -60.42 -35.51
CA LYS A 17 74.56 -61.14 -34.22
C LYS A 17 74.58 -60.20 -33.02
N LYS A 18 75.20 -59.01 -33.13
CA LYS A 18 75.16 -57.98 -32.07
C LYS A 18 73.75 -57.39 -31.95
N THR A 19 73.10 -57.08 -33.09
CA THR A 19 71.73 -56.55 -33.13
C THR A 19 70.70 -57.55 -32.59
N VAL A 20 70.83 -58.85 -32.88
CA VAL A 20 69.96 -59.90 -32.32
C VAL A 20 70.12 -60.03 -30.81
N ARG A 21 71.36 -59.98 -30.29
CA ARG A 21 71.60 -59.98 -28.83
C ARG A 21 70.97 -58.76 -28.16
N LEU A 22 71.09 -57.58 -28.79
CA LEU A 22 70.46 -56.37 -28.30
C LEU A 22 68.93 -56.47 -28.33
N TYR A 23 68.35 -56.96 -29.43
CA TYR A 23 66.92 -57.20 -29.54
C TYR A 23 66.42 -58.18 -28.47
N ASN A 24 67.08 -59.33 -28.29
CA ASN A 24 66.67 -60.32 -27.28
C ASN A 24 66.80 -59.76 -25.87
N LYS A 25 67.85 -58.98 -25.58
CA LYS A 25 68.01 -58.29 -24.31
C LYS A 25 66.87 -57.30 -24.08
N VAL A 26 66.55 -56.47 -25.08
CA VAL A 26 65.46 -55.49 -25.01
C VAL A 26 64.10 -56.19 -24.87
N ALA A 27 63.84 -57.23 -25.66
CA ALA A 27 62.62 -58.02 -25.59
C ALA A 27 62.44 -58.68 -24.20
N ALA A 28 63.51 -59.26 -23.65
CA ALA A 28 63.48 -59.80 -22.29
C ALA A 28 63.19 -58.71 -21.25
N THR A 29 63.85 -57.56 -21.32
CA THR A 29 63.58 -56.44 -20.40
C THR A 29 62.17 -55.88 -20.54
N LEU A 30 61.58 -55.89 -21.74
CA LEU A 30 60.21 -55.45 -21.97
C LEU A 30 59.20 -56.45 -21.37
N VAL A 31 59.42 -57.76 -21.55
CA VAL A 31 58.57 -58.80 -20.94
C VAL A 31 58.69 -58.78 -19.42
N GLU A 32 59.90 -58.63 -18.87
CA GLU A 32 60.11 -58.46 -17.42
C GLU A 32 59.39 -57.23 -16.89
N PHE A 33 59.42 -56.11 -17.63
CA PHE A 33 58.68 -54.91 -17.28
C PHE A 33 57.17 -55.15 -17.29
N GLU A 34 56.61 -55.76 -18.35
CA GLU A 34 55.19 -56.10 -18.46
C GLU A 34 54.72 -57.00 -17.31
N LEU A 35 55.48 -58.06 -17.00
CA LEU A 35 55.16 -58.98 -15.91
C LEU A 35 55.22 -58.29 -14.55
N ARG A 36 56.22 -57.44 -14.32
CA ARG A 36 56.38 -56.70 -13.06
C ARG A 36 55.21 -55.75 -12.82
N TRP A 37 54.76 -55.02 -13.84
CA TRP A 37 53.59 -54.14 -13.71
C TRP A 37 52.28 -54.91 -13.57
N HIS A 38 52.13 -56.05 -14.27
CA HIS A 38 50.96 -56.91 -14.09
C HIS A 38 50.89 -57.50 -12.69
N GLN A 39 52.02 -57.93 -12.11
CA GLN A 39 52.10 -58.42 -10.74
C GLN A 39 51.82 -57.32 -9.72
N ALA A 40 52.43 -56.15 -9.87
CA ALA A 40 52.16 -55.00 -9.00
C ALA A 40 50.68 -54.59 -9.03
N TRP A 41 50.04 -54.63 -10.22
CA TRP A 41 48.60 -54.41 -10.34
C TRP A 41 47.79 -55.50 -9.65
N LYS A 42 48.15 -56.79 -9.80
CA LYS A 42 47.46 -57.89 -9.09
C LYS A 42 47.54 -57.76 -7.58
N GLU A 43 48.66 -57.27 -7.05
CA GLU A 43 48.87 -57.04 -5.62
C GLU A 43 48.06 -55.85 -5.09
N SER A 44 47.72 -54.85 -5.92
CA SER A 44 46.90 -53.71 -5.51
C SER A 44 45.39 -53.99 -5.50
N VAL A 45 44.91 -54.98 -6.28
CA VAL A 45 43.48 -55.33 -6.38
C VAL A 45 42.80 -55.59 -5.02
N PRO A 46 43.39 -56.37 -4.08
CA PRO A 46 42.76 -56.64 -2.78
C PRO A 46 42.61 -55.37 -1.92
N ALA A 47 43.57 -54.44 -1.99
CA ALA A 47 43.52 -53.17 -1.28
C ALA A 47 42.37 -52.29 -1.82
N CYS A 48 42.24 -52.17 -3.14
CA CYS A 48 41.14 -51.44 -3.77
C CYS A 48 39.77 -52.09 -3.46
N LYS A 49 39.70 -53.42 -3.38
CA LYS A 49 38.48 -54.14 -2.97
C LYS A 49 38.11 -53.86 -1.52
N ALA A 50 39.07 -53.67 -0.62
CA ALA A 50 38.80 -53.25 0.75
C ALA A 50 38.11 -51.88 0.82
N GLY A 51 38.35 -50.99 -0.15
CA GLY A 51 37.62 -49.72 -0.30
C GLY A 51 36.09 -49.88 -0.42
N LEU A 52 35.59 -51.02 -0.90
CA LEU A 52 34.15 -51.33 -0.93
C LEU A 52 33.55 -51.61 0.46
N GLN A 53 34.38 -51.81 1.48
CA GLN A 53 33.93 -51.95 2.88
C GLN A 53 33.77 -50.59 3.57
N ALA A 54 34.15 -49.49 2.92
CA ALA A 54 33.91 -48.16 3.44
C ALA A 54 32.40 -47.85 3.47
N PRO A 55 31.95 -46.97 4.39
CA PRO A 55 30.55 -46.54 4.43
C PRO A 55 30.18 -45.79 3.15
N LEU A 56 28.90 -45.81 2.78
CA LEU A 56 28.39 -45.17 1.55
C LEU A 56 28.55 -43.65 1.56
N LEU A 57 28.37 -43.03 2.73
CA LEU A 57 28.39 -41.59 2.93
C LEU A 57 29.50 -41.22 3.93
N ALA A 58 30.17 -40.10 3.68
CA ALA A 58 31.12 -39.51 4.61
C ALA A 58 30.79 -38.04 4.85
N ARG A 59 31.22 -37.51 6.01
CA ARG A 59 31.13 -36.08 6.33
C ARG A 59 32.45 -35.40 6.03
N HIS A 60 32.38 -34.25 5.39
CA HIS A 60 33.55 -33.42 5.17
C HIS A 60 34.02 -32.80 6.50
N ALA A 61 35.31 -32.94 6.82
CA ALA A 61 35.86 -32.57 8.12
C ALA A 61 35.73 -31.07 8.47
N SER A 62 35.68 -30.19 7.46
CA SER A 62 35.59 -28.73 7.68
C SER A 62 34.22 -28.11 7.43
N SER A 63 33.34 -28.76 6.65
CA SER A 63 32.03 -28.20 6.28
C SER A 63 30.85 -28.98 6.85
N GLY A 64 31.09 -30.16 7.43
CA GLY A 64 30.03 -31.04 7.95
C GLY A 64 29.09 -31.61 6.88
N GLN A 65 29.30 -31.27 5.60
CA GLN A 65 28.45 -31.69 4.50
C GLN A 65 28.66 -33.17 4.18
N LEU A 66 27.55 -33.86 3.91
CA LEU A 66 27.55 -35.24 3.43
C LEU A 66 28.01 -35.27 1.96
N PHE A 67 28.89 -36.21 1.65
CA PHE A 67 29.31 -36.56 0.30
C PHE A 67 29.35 -38.09 0.13
N VAL A 68 29.28 -38.53 -1.12
CA VAL A 68 29.35 -39.96 -1.44
C VAL A 68 30.79 -40.44 -1.30
N ASN A 69 31.01 -41.39 -0.42
CA ASN A 69 32.33 -41.93 -0.10
C ASN A 69 32.69 -43.07 -1.07
N PHE A 70 33.02 -42.70 -2.31
CA PHE A 70 33.44 -43.65 -3.34
C PHE A 70 34.93 -43.47 -3.63
N ASP A 71 35.68 -44.56 -3.51
CA ASP A 71 37.13 -44.56 -3.70
C ASP A 71 37.50 -44.33 -5.19
N PRO A 72 38.28 -43.29 -5.52
CA PRO A 72 38.77 -43.06 -6.88
C PRO A 72 39.55 -44.26 -7.44
N ASP A 73 40.26 -45.00 -6.58
CA ASP A 73 41.07 -46.16 -6.97
C ASP A 73 40.18 -47.29 -7.50
N LEU A 74 38.92 -47.34 -7.08
CA LEU A 74 37.94 -48.30 -7.58
C LEU A 74 37.48 -47.96 -9.00
N VAL A 75 37.37 -46.68 -9.35
CA VAL A 75 37.10 -46.24 -10.74
C VAL A 75 38.27 -46.60 -11.64
N GLN A 76 39.50 -46.40 -11.15
CA GLN A 76 40.72 -46.77 -11.84
C GLN A 76 40.78 -48.29 -12.07
N LEU A 77 40.58 -49.10 -11.02
CA LEU A 77 40.56 -50.55 -11.09
C LEU A 77 39.52 -51.06 -12.11
N LEU A 78 38.32 -50.48 -12.13
CA LEU A 78 37.26 -50.84 -13.08
C LEU A 78 37.67 -50.55 -14.54
N ARG A 79 38.38 -49.45 -14.80
CA ARG A 79 38.89 -49.10 -16.14
C ARG A 79 40.03 -50.03 -16.55
N GLU A 80 40.97 -50.30 -15.65
CA GLU A 80 42.12 -51.18 -15.87
C GLU A 80 41.67 -52.62 -16.11
N ALA A 81 40.77 -53.16 -15.28
CA ALA A 81 40.23 -54.50 -15.43
C ALA A 81 39.55 -54.68 -16.81
N LYS A 82 38.79 -53.68 -17.30
CA LYS A 82 38.20 -53.69 -18.64
C LYS A 82 39.22 -53.62 -19.77
N ALA A 83 40.35 -52.93 -19.56
CA ALA A 83 41.41 -52.84 -20.56
C ALA A 83 42.16 -54.18 -20.64
N LEU A 84 42.48 -54.77 -19.48
CA LEU A 84 43.15 -56.08 -19.38
C LEU A 84 42.26 -57.22 -19.91
N ASP A 85 40.95 -57.18 -19.67
CA ASP A 85 39.98 -58.13 -20.26
C ASP A 85 40.00 -58.07 -21.80
N ARG A 86 40.03 -56.85 -22.37
CA ARG A 86 40.14 -56.64 -23.83
C ARG A 86 41.47 -57.14 -24.41
N LEU A 87 42.55 -57.06 -23.62
CA LEU A 87 43.86 -57.61 -23.97
C LEU A 87 43.97 -59.13 -23.76
N ARG A 88 42.90 -59.78 -23.27
CA ARG A 88 42.84 -61.23 -22.97
C ARG A 88 43.90 -61.68 -21.95
N LEU A 89 44.23 -60.81 -20.99
CA LEU A 89 45.15 -61.12 -19.89
C LEU A 89 44.39 -61.71 -18.70
N ASP A 90 45.04 -62.59 -17.95
CA ASP A 90 44.43 -63.22 -16.77
C ASP A 90 44.14 -62.22 -15.66
N LEU A 91 42.85 -62.00 -15.40
CA LEU A 91 42.33 -61.17 -14.32
C LEU A 91 42.21 -61.97 -13.01
N PRO A 92 42.63 -61.39 -11.86
CA PRO A 92 42.31 -61.90 -10.54
C PRO A 92 40.80 -62.08 -10.33
N GLU A 93 40.42 -63.07 -9.53
CA GLU A 93 39.01 -63.34 -9.21
C GLU A 93 38.33 -62.13 -8.55
N ASP A 94 39.06 -61.42 -7.68
CA ASP A 94 38.60 -60.21 -7.02
C ASP A 94 38.25 -59.09 -8.01
N ALA A 95 39.09 -58.87 -9.03
CA ALA A 95 38.84 -57.88 -10.07
C ALA A 95 37.63 -58.26 -10.93
N LYS A 96 37.44 -59.56 -11.23
CA LYS A 96 36.27 -60.07 -11.96
C LYS A 96 34.97 -59.83 -11.20
N ILE A 97 34.96 -60.07 -9.88
CA ILE A 97 33.76 -59.86 -9.04
C ILE A 97 33.36 -58.37 -9.00
N VAL A 98 34.33 -57.47 -8.87
CA VAL A 98 34.09 -56.01 -8.88
C VAL A 98 33.58 -55.57 -10.26
N LEU A 99 34.16 -56.09 -11.34
CA LEU A 99 33.74 -55.78 -12.71
C LEU A 99 32.29 -56.22 -12.99
N LEU A 100 31.88 -57.40 -12.51
CA LEU A 100 30.50 -57.89 -12.63
C LEU A 100 29.49 -56.99 -11.91
N ARG A 101 29.90 -56.30 -10.85
CA ARG A 101 29.05 -55.41 -10.05
C ARG A 101 29.10 -53.94 -10.49
N GLU A 102 29.93 -53.60 -11.47
CA GLU A 102 30.17 -52.22 -11.92
C GLU A 102 28.87 -51.45 -12.19
N ARG A 103 27.95 -52.04 -12.96
CA ARG A 103 26.70 -51.37 -13.35
C ARG A 103 25.87 -50.97 -12.12
N LYS A 104 25.83 -51.83 -11.09
CA LYS A 104 25.11 -51.56 -9.84
C LYS A 104 25.81 -50.48 -9.01
N LEU A 105 27.13 -50.57 -8.86
CA LEU A 105 27.91 -49.58 -8.11
C LEU A 105 27.81 -48.18 -8.73
N LYS A 106 27.90 -48.08 -10.07
CA LYS A 106 27.70 -46.81 -10.78
C LYS A 106 26.32 -46.24 -10.56
N LYS A 107 25.28 -47.07 -10.69
CA LYS A 107 23.90 -46.64 -10.42
C LYS A 107 23.73 -46.12 -8.99
N TYR A 108 24.23 -46.85 -7.98
CA TYR A 108 24.16 -46.40 -6.59
C TYR A 108 24.94 -45.10 -6.34
N TYR A 109 26.10 -44.93 -6.98
CA TYR A 109 26.86 -43.69 -6.90
C TYR A 109 26.09 -42.50 -7.48
N GLU A 110 25.50 -42.66 -8.67
CA GLU A 110 24.67 -41.65 -9.32
C GLU A 110 23.42 -41.31 -8.48
N ASP A 111 22.70 -42.33 -8.00
CA ASP A 111 21.50 -42.17 -7.17
C ASP A 111 21.82 -41.44 -5.85
N LEU A 112 22.88 -41.84 -5.14
CA LEU A 112 23.29 -41.18 -3.89
C LEU A 112 23.75 -39.74 -4.13
N THR A 113 24.46 -39.49 -5.24
CA THR A 113 24.91 -38.14 -5.59
C THR A 113 23.71 -37.24 -5.87
N PHE A 114 22.73 -37.73 -6.63
CA PHE A 114 21.49 -37.00 -6.90
C PHE A 114 20.72 -36.69 -5.62
N VAL A 115 20.52 -37.67 -4.75
CA VAL A 115 19.82 -37.51 -3.47
C VAL A 115 20.48 -36.43 -2.58
N LEU A 116 21.81 -36.40 -2.51
CA LEU A 116 22.52 -35.38 -1.72
C LEU A 116 22.40 -33.98 -2.33
N MET A 117 22.46 -33.87 -3.66
CA MET A 117 22.22 -32.59 -4.36
C MET A 117 20.80 -32.09 -4.10
N GLU A 118 19.83 -32.99 -4.18
CA GLU A 118 18.41 -32.68 -4.01
C GLU A 118 18.09 -32.27 -2.57
N TYR A 119 18.67 -32.95 -1.57
CA TYR A 119 18.60 -32.52 -0.17
C TYR A 119 19.18 -31.11 0.04
N ARG A 120 20.33 -30.79 -0.58
CA ARG A 120 20.92 -29.44 -0.51
C ARG A 120 20.02 -28.38 -1.15
N ARG A 121 19.41 -28.71 -2.30
CA ARG A 121 18.44 -27.84 -2.98
C ARG A 121 17.26 -27.53 -2.06
N ILE A 122 16.62 -28.55 -1.50
CA ILE A 122 15.46 -28.40 -0.61
C ILE A 122 15.84 -27.63 0.67
N ALA A 123 17.00 -27.93 1.27
CA ALA A 123 17.49 -27.20 2.44
C ALA A 123 17.72 -25.70 2.14
N SER A 124 18.16 -25.35 0.92
CA SER A 124 18.35 -23.96 0.49
C SER A 124 17.03 -23.20 0.24
N MET A 125 15.92 -23.91 0.02
CA MET A 125 14.59 -23.31 -0.18
C MET A 125 13.92 -22.92 1.15
N VAL A 126 14.47 -23.34 2.29
CA VAL A 126 13.89 -23.04 3.61
C VAL A 126 14.12 -21.57 3.95
N ARG A 127 13.03 -20.81 4.13
CA ARG A 127 13.10 -19.39 4.52
C ARG A 127 13.63 -19.25 5.95
N PRO A 128 14.42 -18.20 6.27
CA PRO A 128 15.00 -18.00 7.59
C PRO A 128 13.97 -17.92 8.73
N ILE A 129 12.81 -17.28 8.47
CA ILE A 129 11.73 -17.10 9.45
C ILE A 129 11.13 -18.46 9.85
N THR A 130 11.03 -19.39 8.92
CA THR A 130 10.47 -20.73 9.14
C THR A 130 11.54 -21.77 9.43
N ALA A 131 12.83 -21.41 9.41
CA ALA A 131 13.93 -22.35 9.54
C ALA A 131 13.85 -23.14 10.84
N ALA A 132 13.58 -22.47 11.97
CA ALA A 132 13.44 -23.11 13.28
C ALA A 132 12.30 -24.14 13.33
N LEU A 133 11.19 -23.88 12.62
CA LEU A 133 10.05 -24.80 12.54
C LEU A 133 10.33 -26.01 11.64
N VAL A 134 11.21 -25.87 10.64
CA VAL A 134 11.57 -26.93 9.68
C VAL A 134 12.77 -27.75 10.16
N GLN A 135 13.63 -27.22 11.06
CA GLN A 135 14.76 -27.95 11.66
C GLN A 135 14.45 -29.39 12.09
N PRO A 136 13.39 -29.70 12.84
CA PRO A 136 13.13 -31.09 13.24
C PRO A 136 12.85 -32.03 12.07
N HIS A 137 12.32 -31.52 10.96
CA HIS A 137 12.15 -32.30 9.72
C HIS A 137 13.49 -32.55 9.03
N LEU A 138 14.41 -31.60 9.09
CA LEU A 138 15.79 -31.78 8.62
C LEU A 138 16.54 -32.78 9.49
N ASP A 139 16.37 -32.74 10.81
CA ASP A 139 16.95 -33.70 11.75
C ASP A 139 16.43 -35.13 11.50
N SER A 140 15.14 -35.26 11.22
CA SER A 140 14.51 -36.54 10.83
C SER A 140 15.14 -37.10 9.55
N MET A 141 15.37 -36.26 8.54
CA MET A 141 16.09 -36.66 7.33
C MET A 141 17.55 -37.03 7.64
N GLU A 142 18.23 -36.30 8.52
CA GLU A 142 19.59 -36.62 8.94
C GLU A 142 19.65 -37.97 9.66
N GLN A 143 18.62 -38.35 10.44
CA GLN A 143 18.49 -39.68 11.01
C GLN A 143 18.33 -40.77 9.94
N ILE A 144 17.61 -40.51 8.84
CA ILE A 144 17.53 -41.41 7.69
C ILE A 144 18.90 -41.50 6.99
N PHE A 145 19.73 -40.46 7.00
CA PHE A 145 21.09 -40.52 6.45
C PHE A 145 22.09 -41.28 7.33
N ARG A 146 21.88 -41.38 8.66
CA ARG A 146 22.83 -42.01 9.61
C ARG A 146 23.26 -43.44 9.24
N PRO A 147 22.37 -44.37 8.84
CA PRO A 147 22.77 -45.72 8.42
C PRO A 147 23.79 -45.73 7.28
N GLY A 148 23.68 -44.78 6.33
CA GLY A 148 24.62 -44.64 5.21
C GLY A 148 26.02 -44.18 5.62
N THR A 149 26.13 -43.49 6.77
CA THR A 149 27.42 -43.05 7.31
C THR A 149 28.08 -44.03 8.28
N ALA A 150 27.30 -44.93 8.90
CA ALA A 150 27.78 -45.75 10.01
C ALA A 150 27.79 -47.26 9.73
N THR A 151 26.76 -47.80 9.08
CA THR A 151 26.52 -49.25 9.02
C THR A 151 26.47 -49.82 7.61
N LEU A 152 25.99 -49.05 6.63
CA LEU A 152 25.88 -49.50 5.24
C LEU A 152 27.17 -49.23 4.47
N THR A 153 27.66 -50.27 3.80
CA THR A 153 28.86 -50.27 2.96
C THR A 153 28.50 -50.61 1.51
N TRP A 154 29.41 -50.40 0.55
CA TRP A 154 29.18 -50.68 -0.87
C TRP A 154 28.93 -52.17 -1.20
N THR A 155 29.15 -53.07 -0.25
CA THR A 155 28.86 -54.52 -0.37
C THR A 155 27.50 -54.92 0.22
N SER A 156 26.78 -54.00 0.85
CA SER A 156 25.52 -54.26 1.54
C SER A 156 24.38 -54.59 0.56
N MET A 157 23.50 -55.52 0.92
CA MET A 157 22.34 -55.90 0.08
C MET A 157 21.14 -54.96 0.25
N ASN A 158 21.12 -54.14 1.30
CA ASN A 158 19.98 -53.28 1.67
C ASN A 158 20.08 -51.85 1.10
N ILE A 159 20.93 -51.60 0.10
CA ILE A 159 21.12 -50.26 -0.46
C ILE A 159 19.86 -49.78 -1.21
N ASP A 160 19.18 -50.67 -1.92
CA ASP A 160 17.96 -50.31 -2.67
C ASP A 160 16.81 -49.88 -1.74
N SER A 161 16.57 -50.61 -0.64
CA SER A 161 15.53 -50.25 0.34
C SER A 161 15.92 -48.99 1.13
N TYR A 162 17.22 -48.79 1.37
CA TYR A 162 17.74 -47.56 1.95
C TYR A 162 17.46 -46.36 1.04
N LEU A 163 17.82 -46.43 -0.25
CA LEU A 163 17.55 -45.38 -1.24
C LEU A 163 16.04 -45.08 -1.33
N GLN A 164 15.18 -46.10 -1.37
CA GLN A 164 13.73 -45.90 -1.36
C GLN A 164 13.25 -45.13 -0.12
N SER A 165 13.80 -45.43 1.06
CA SER A 165 13.43 -44.70 2.27
C SER A 165 13.91 -43.25 2.27
N ILE A 166 15.08 -42.97 1.69
CA ILE A 166 15.55 -41.60 1.49
C ILE A 166 14.67 -40.85 0.49
N TYR A 167 14.38 -41.43 -0.69
CA TYR A 167 13.53 -40.80 -1.69
C TYR A 167 12.14 -40.48 -1.13
N ALA A 168 11.55 -41.40 -0.36
CA ALA A 168 10.26 -41.18 0.29
C ALA A 168 10.32 -40.09 1.37
N GLY A 169 11.40 -40.02 2.15
CA GLY A 169 11.61 -38.95 3.12
C GLY A 169 11.81 -37.58 2.46
N LEU A 170 12.61 -37.55 1.39
CA LEU A 170 12.92 -36.34 0.63
C LEU A 170 11.68 -35.76 -0.05
N ALA A 171 10.86 -36.60 -0.68
CA ALA A 171 9.60 -36.19 -1.29
C ALA A 171 8.63 -35.57 -0.26
N LYS A 172 8.56 -36.12 0.96
CA LYS A 172 7.77 -35.54 2.05
C LYS A 172 8.31 -34.18 2.50
N LEU A 173 9.62 -34.06 2.64
CA LEU A 173 10.27 -32.80 3.01
C LEU A 173 10.06 -31.73 1.92
N GLU A 174 10.23 -32.10 0.65
CA GLU A 174 10.01 -31.20 -0.48
C GLU A 174 8.56 -30.69 -0.52
N GLN A 175 7.59 -31.59 -0.38
CA GLN A 175 6.18 -31.23 -0.33
C GLN A 175 5.90 -30.25 0.82
N LEU A 176 6.49 -30.49 1.99
CA LEU A 176 6.34 -29.61 3.15
C LEU A 176 6.94 -28.22 2.88
N VAL A 177 8.19 -28.14 2.43
CA VAL A 177 8.88 -26.87 2.18
C VAL A 177 8.18 -26.07 1.08
N THR A 178 7.74 -26.74 0.02
CA THR A 178 6.97 -26.12 -1.07
C THR A 178 5.65 -25.56 -0.54
N THR A 179 4.89 -26.35 0.24
CA THR A 179 3.63 -25.91 0.84
C THR A 179 3.83 -24.71 1.78
N ILE A 180 4.87 -24.72 2.62
CA ILE A 180 5.20 -23.61 3.51
C ILE A 180 5.52 -22.35 2.69
N ASN A 181 6.38 -22.47 1.68
CA ASN A 181 6.77 -21.34 0.84
C ASN A 181 5.58 -20.78 0.06
N ASP A 182 4.71 -21.63 -0.48
CA ASP A 182 3.50 -21.20 -1.19
C ASP A 182 2.54 -20.42 -0.27
N ILE A 183 2.36 -20.86 0.98
CA ILE A 183 1.55 -20.13 1.97
C ILE A 183 2.19 -18.77 2.27
N VAL A 184 3.51 -18.71 2.48
CA VAL A 184 4.20 -17.45 2.75
C VAL A 184 4.06 -16.49 1.57
N GLU A 185 4.42 -16.91 0.36
CA GLU A 185 4.45 -16.03 -0.81
C GLU A 185 3.05 -15.60 -1.25
N ASN A 186 2.16 -16.56 -1.47
CA ASN A 186 0.89 -16.30 -2.14
C ASN A 186 -0.23 -15.88 -1.19
N ARG A 187 -0.21 -16.33 0.07
CA ARG A 187 -1.27 -16.00 1.04
C ARG A 187 -0.85 -14.90 2.00
N ILE A 188 0.39 -14.91 2.50
CA ILE A 188 0.85 -13.92 3.49
C ILE A 188 1.40 -12.67 2.78
N ASP A 189 2.47 -12.81 2.00
CA ASP A 189 3.19 -11.68 1.40
C ASP A 189 2.32 -10.93 0.38
N SER A 190 1.61 -11.64 -0.50
CA SER A 190 0.65 -11.04 -1.44
C SER A 190 -0.46 -10.26 -0.73
N SER A 191 -1.02 -10.80 0.36
CA SER A 191 -2.06 -10.13 1.15
C SER A 191 -1.52 -8.93 1.93
N LEU A 192 -0.30 -9.00 2.47
CA LEU A 192 0.37 -7.87 3.12
C LEU A 192 0.66 -6.74 2.12
N LEU A 193 1.12 -7.09 0.91
CA LEU A 193 1.32 -6.11 -0.16
C LEU A 193 0.00 -5.47 -0.59
N ALA A 194 -1.05 -6.26 -0.77
CA ALA A 194 -2.37 -5.74 -1.08
C ALA A 194 -2.87 -4.79 0.02
N LEU A 195 -2.70 -5.16 1.29
CA LEU A 195 -3.08 -4.35 2.45
C LEU A 195 -2.30 -3.03 2.53
N SER A 196 -1.01 -3.03 2.17
CA SER A 196 -0.18 -1.82 2.12
C SER A 196 -0.63 -0.81 1.05
N ARG A 197 -1.32 -1.29 0.00
CA ARG A 197 -1.82 -0.51 -1.13
C ARG A 197 -3.27 -0.05 -0.95
N VAL A 198 -3.98 -0.52 0.08
CA VAL A 198 -5.35 -0.08 0.35
C VAL A 198 -5.34 1.43 0.63
N ARG A 199 -6.13 2.17 -0.14
CA ARG A 199 -6.37 3.59 0.10
C ARG A 199 -7.44 3.70 1.20
N LEU A 200 -7.11 4.38 2.29
CA LEU A 200 -7.99 4.55 3.46
C LEU A 200 -8.87 5.81 3.37
N VAL A 201 -8.70 6.58 2.30
CA VAL A 201 -9.44 7.81 2.00
C VAL A 201 -10.07 7.68 0.64
N ASP A 202 -11.34 8.02 0.54
CA ASP A 202 -11.90 8.27 -0.77
C ASP A 202 -11.76 9.76 -1.08
N VAL A 203 -10.89 10.03 -2.04
CA VAL A 203 -10.68 11.38 -2.58
C VAL A 203 -11.50 11.44 -3.86
N PRO A 204 -12.51 12.34 -3.95
CA PRO A 204 -13.28 12.62 -5.14
C PRO A 204 -12.41 12.84 -6.39
N THR A 205 -12.99 12.50 -7.55
CA THR A 205 -12.30 12.65 -8.83
C THR A 205 -12.02 14.13 -9.14
N PRO A 206 -10.93 14.45 -9.86
CA PRO A 206 -10.63 15.84 -10.21
C PRO A 206 -11.78 16.43 -11.05
N GLY A 207 -12.41 17.50 -10.56
CA GLY A 207 -13.51 18.19 -11.25
C GLY A 207 -14.88 18.08 -10.58
N GLU A 208 -15.03 17.26 -9.54
CA GLU A 208 -16.24 17.16 -8.73
C GLU A 208 -16.03 17.91 -7.41
N ALA A 209 -16.65 19.08 -7.25
CA ALA A 209 -16.72 19.78 -5.98
C ALA A 209 -17.87 19.20 -5.16
N LEU A 210 -17.58 18.80 -3.92
CA LEU A 210 -18.60 18.28 -2.99
C LEU A 210 -18.93 19.30 -1.91
N SER A 211 -20.18 19.23 -1.45
CA SER A 211 -20.58 19.89 -0.22
C SER A 211 -19.85 19.25 0.98
N LEU A 212 -19.63 20.04 2.03
CA LEU A 212 -18.98 19.57 3.24
C LEU A 212 -19.73 18.41 3.91
N GLN A 213 -21.07 18.44 3.90
CA GLN A 213 -21.90 17.39 4.50
C GLN A 213 -21.79 16.08 3.71
N SER A 214 -21.91 16.15 2.38
CA SER A 214 -21.75 14.99 1.50
C SER A 214 -20.35 14.37 1.61
N PHE A 215 -19.31 15.19 1.77
CA PHE A 215 -17.94 14.72 1.98
C PHE A 215 -17.79 13.92 3.28
N VAL A 216 -18.34 14.43 4.40
CA VAL A 216 -18.28 13.74 5.69
C VAL A 216 -19.03 12.41 5.63
N GLU A 217 -20.24 12.38 5.07
CA GLU A 217 -21.03 11.14 4.92
C GLU A 217 -20.33 10.10 4.03
N LEU A 218 -19.77 10.53 2.91
CA LEU A 218 -19.00 9.68 2.01
C LEU A 218 -17.79 9.08 2.71
N GLN A 219 -17.03 9.89 3.44
CA GLN A 219 -15.86 9.44 4.17
C GLN A 219 -16.22 8.51 5.34
N GLU A 220 -17.30 8.77 6.08
CA GLU A 220 -17.76 7.87 7.14
C GLU A 220 -18.18 6.49 6.61
N ASN A 221 -18.89 6.46 5.49
CA ASN A 221 -19.29 5.22 4.84
C ASN A 221 -18.09 4.45 4.28
N TYR A 222 -17.14 5.17 3.67
CA TYR A 222 -15.91 4.58 3.15
C TYR A 222 -15.05 3.97 4.28
N VAL A 223 -14.89 4.71 5.38
CA VAL A 223 -14.15 4.24 6.57
C VAL A 223 -14.77 2.97 7.17
N LYS A 224 -16.09 2.84 7.19
CA LYS A 224 -16.77 1.59 7.60
C LYS A 224 -16.41 0.44 6.66
N GLN A 225 -16.52 0.64 5.35
CA GLN A 225 -16.19 -0.39 4.35
C GLN A 225 -14.72 -0.82 4.44
N VAL A 226 -13.80 0.14 4.44
CA VAL A 226 -12.36 -0.10 4.53
C VAL A 226 -11.98 -0.79 5.84
N ALA A 227 -12.58 -0.39 6.97
CA ALA A 227 -12.33 -1.08 8.24
C ALA A 227 -12.79 -2.55 8.21
N THR A 228 -13.90 -2.87 7.55
CA THR A 228 -14.32 -4.28 7.36
C THR A 228 -13.36 -5.03 6.44
N LEU A 229 -12.87 -4.39 5.37
CA LEU A 229 -11.88 -4.97 4.46
C LEU A 229 -10.55 -5.26 5.19
N LEU A 230 -10.03 -4.29 5.95
CA LEU A 230 -8.80 -4.46 6.74
C LEU A 230 -8.93 -5.60 7.75
N ASN A 231 -10.08 -5.72 8.42
CA ASN A 231 -10.34 -6.83 9.34
C ASN A 231 -10.37 -8.18 8.63
N ARG A 232 -11.06 -8.28 7.48
CA ARG A 232 -11.09 -9.51 6.68
C ARG A 232 -9.68 -9.91 6.24
N ARG A 233 -8.90 -8.97 5.70
CA ARG A 233 -7.50 -9.21 5.30
C ARG A 233 -6.61 -9.59 6.48
N SER A 234 -6.75 -8.91 7.61
CA SER A 234 -6.01 -9.28 8.84
C SER A 234 -6.32 -10.71 9.27
N ALA A 235 -7.60 -11.11 9.26
CA ALA A 235 -8.02 -12.46 9.61
C ALA A 235 -7.55 -13.52 8.58
N GLU A 236 -7.53 -13.18 7.29
CA GLU A 236 -6.96 -14.05 6.24
C GLU A 236 -5.47 -14.31 6.46
N ILE A 237 -4.70 -13.26 6.80
CA ILE A 237 -3.27 -13.38 7.08
C ILE A 237 -3.05 -14.17 8.37
N GLU A 238 -3.81 -13.90 9.43
CA GLU A 238 -3.75 -14.65 10.69
C GLU A 238 -4.07 -16.14 10.45
N GLY A 239 -5.13 -16.43 9.69
CA GLY A 239 -5.49 -17.78 9.27
C GLY A 239 -4.39 -18.47 8.45
N ALA A 240 -3.75 -17.75 7.53
CA ALA A 240 -2.62 -18.27 6.76
C ALA A 240 -1.40 -18.58 7.63
N VAL A 241 -1.10 -17.74 8.63
CA VAL A 241 -0.05 -18.01 9.62
C VAL A 241 -0.41 -19.24 10.46
N HIS A 242 -1.67 -19.40 10.87
CA HIS A 242 -2.13 -20.61 11.55
C HIS A 242 -2.02 -21.86 10.68
N ASP A 243 -2.34 -21.77 9.39
CA ASP A 243 -2.19 -22.88 8.45
C ASP A 243 -0.70 -23.22 8.21
N LEU A 244 0.18 -22.23 8.14
CA LEU A 244 1.64 -22.43 8.08
C LEU A 244 2.14 -23.18 9.31
N LEU A 245 1.70 -22.75 10.51
CA LEU A 245 2.04 -23.43 11.75
C LEU A 245 1.48 -24.85 11.76
N ARG A 246 0.23 -25.05 11.33
CA ARG A 246 -0.39 -26.38 11.22
C ARG A 246 0.35 -27.27 10.22
N ALA A 247 0.79 -26.75 9.08
CA ALA A 247 1.56 -27.51 8.10
C ALA A 247 2.92 -27.94 8.68
N SER A 248 3.63 -27.02 9.35
CA SER A 248 4.92 -27.31 9.98
C SER A 248 4.82 -28.32 11.13
N LEU A 249 3.78 -28.22 11.97
CA LEU A 249 3.57 -29.05 13.16
C LEU A 249 2.84 -30.36 12.87
N GLY A 250 1.91 -30.37 11.90
CA GLY A 250 1.08 -31.53 11.57
C GLY A 250 1.87 -32.70 10.98
N CYS A 251 3.01 -32.43 10.36
CA CYS A 251 3.93 -33.45 9.86
C CYS A 251 4.86 -34.01 10.95
N LEU A 252 5.00 -33.33 12.10
CA LEU A 252 5.74 -33.85 13.23
C LEU A 252 4.84 -34.87 13.94
N GLY A 253 5.12 -36.16 13.78
CA GLY A 253 4.41 -37.20 14.53
C GLY A 253 4.51 -36.99 16.06
N ARG A 254 3.73 -37.76 16.85
CA ARG A 254 3.61 -37.72 18.33
C ARG A 254 4.91 -37.70 19.17
N ARG A 255 6.11 -37.74 18.57
CA ARG A 255 7.42 -37.78 19.24
C ARG A 255 7.98 -36.41 19.61
N HIS A 256 7.39 -35.33 19.15
CA HIS A 256 7.85 -33.97 19.43
C HIS A 256 6.77 -33.22 20.23
N THR A 257 7.03 -32.99 21.50
CA THR A 257 6.09 -32.33 22.41
C THR A 257 5.84 -30.88 21.96
N PRO A 258 4.57 -30.42 21.90
CA PRO A 258 4.23 -29.05 21.50
C PRO A 258 4.88 -27.95 22.35
N THR A 259 5.38 -28.28 23.53
CA THR A 259 6.03 -27.36 24.49
C THR A 259 7.41 -26.89 24.06
N ALA A 260 8.17 -27.67 23.30
CA ALA A 260 9.52 -27.29 22.88
C ALA A 260 9.52 -26.20 21.79
N TYR A 261 8.47 -26.16 20.97
CA TYR A 261 8.34 -25.24 19.84
C TYR A 261 7.47 -24.02 20.16
N ALA A 262 6.93 -23.93 21.38
CA ALA A 262 6.06 -22.83 21.78
C ALA A 262 6.76 -21.47 21.61
N GLU A 263 8.05 -21.37 21.96
CA GLU A 263 8.84 -20.15 21.79
C GLU A 263 9.01 -19.75 20.32
N ASP A 264 9.31 -20.71 19.44
CA ASP A 264 9.53 -20.43 18.03
C ASP A 264 8.23 -20.12 17.29
N ILE A 265 7.11 -20.74 17.69
CA ILE A 265 5.76 -20.38 17.22
C ILE A 265 5.43 -18.94 17.60
N VAL A 266 5.73 -18.53 18.83
CA VAL A 266 5.51 -17.16 19.30
C VAL A 266 6.39 -16.17 18.52
N LYS A 267 7.67 -16.50 18.27
CA LYS A 267 8.56 -15.66 17.44
C LYS A 267 8.02 -15.47 16.02
N VAL A 268 7.58 -16.55 15.38
CA VAL A 268 7.02 -16.49 14.00
C VAL A 268 5.73 -15.67 13.97
N LYS A 269 4.80 -15.89 14.91
CA LYS A 269 3.59 -15.07 15.03
C LYS A 269 3.92 -13.60 15.29
N ALA A 270 4.89 -13.31 16.16
CA ALA A 270 5.31 -11.95 16.47
C ALA A 270 5.93 -11.25 15.25
N GLN A 271 6.71 -11.96 14.44
CA GLN A 271 7.29 -11.41 13.21
C GLN A 271 6.20 -11.06 12.18
N TYR A 272 5.24 -11.95 11.94
CA TYR A 272 4.15 -11.65 11.00
C TYR A 272 3.18 -10.59 11.53
N LYS A 273 2.96 -10.53 12.85
CA LYS A 273 2.26 -9.42 13.51
C LYS A 273 2.97 -8.09 13.28
N TRP A 274 4.31 -8.07 13.35
CA TRP A 274 5.11 -6.89 13.02
C TRP A 274 4.99 -6.51 11.54
N ASN A 275 5.05 -7.49 10.63
CA ASN A 275 4.87 -7.23 9.21
C ASN A 275 3.48 -6.64 8.90
N LEU A 276 2.42 -7.16 9.54
CA LEU A 276 1.08 -6.58 9.44
C LEU A 276 1.05 -5.12 9.93
N TYR A 277 1.67 -4.82 11.07
CA TYR A 277 1.81 -3.46 11.57
C TYR A 277 2.50 -2.55 10.54
N THR A 278 3.61 -2.98 9.95
CA THR A 278 4.32 -2.18 8.94
C THR A 278 3.49 -1.95 7.67
N ALA A 279 2.70 -2.93 7.24
CA ALA A 279 1.80 -2.79 6.10
C ALA A 279 0.66 -1.80 6.40
N LEU A 280 0.06 -1.87 7.60
CA LEU A 280 -0.96 -0.91 8.07
C LEU A 280 -0.40 0.52 8.20
N LEU A 281 0.82 0.66 8.72
CA LEU A 281 1.50 1.94 8.81
C LEU A 281 1.72 2.54 7.42
N THR A 282 2.16 1.72 6.47
CA THR A 282 2.40 2.14 5.08
C THR A 282 1.12 2.57 4.38
N SER A 283 0.01 1.82 4.52
CA SER A 283 -1.28 2.21 3.93
C SER A 283 -1.84 3.50 4.54
N THR A 284 -1.70 3.66 5.86
CA THR A 284 -2.07 4.88 6.58
C THR A 284 -1.26 6.08 6.09
N LYS A 285 0.06 5.93 5.99
CA LYS A 285 0.97 6.97 5.50
C LYS A 285 0.64 7.37 4.05
N ASN A 286 0.48 6.40 3.16
CA ASN A 286 0.17 6.67 1.75
C ASN A 286 -1.19 7.37 1.59
N SER A 287 -2.18 7.01 2.41
CA SER A 287 -3.51 7.62 2.38
C SER A 287 -3.49 9.06 2.89
N LEU A 288 -2.76 9.33 3.99
CA LEU A 288 -2.58 10.69 4.50
C LEU A 288 -1.75 11.56 3.55
N LEU A 289 -0.75 10.99 2.88
CA LEU A 289 0.03 11.70 1.86
C LEU A 289 -0.83 12.05 0.64
N CYS A 290 -1.67 11.13 0.17
CA CYS A 290 -2.60 11.40 -0.92
C CYS A 290 -3.57 12.54 -0.58
N LEU A 291 -4.13 12.53 0.64
CA LEU A 291 -5.00 13.60 1.13
C LEU A 291 -4.22 14.93 1.18
N LYS A 292 -3.00 14.92 1.72
CA LYS A 292 -2.12 16.09 1.75
C LYS A 292 -1.78 16.64 0.36
N GLU A 293 -1.42 15.78 -0.60
CA GLU A 293 -1.07 16.18 -1.97
C GLU A 293 -2.25 16.85 -2.68
N ARG A 294 -3.48 16.46 -2.35
CA ARG A 294 -4.69 17.07 -2.89
C ARG A 294 -5.06 18.39 -2.21
N LEU A 295 -4.73 18.56 -0.92
CA LEU A 295 -4.99 19.80 -0.19
C LEU A 295 -3.92 20.88 -0.39
N GLN A 296 -2.69 20.51 -0.72
CA GLN A 296 -1.62 21.47 -0.91
C GLN A 296 -1.77 22.18 -2.27
N ALA A 297 -2.21 23.44 -2.22
CA ALA A 297 -2.08 24.36 -3.33
C ALA A 297 -0.59 24.69 -3.56
N ARG A 298 -0.13 24.49 -4.80
CA ARG A 298 1.21 24.83 -5.30
C ARG A 298 2.38 24.15 -4.60
N ARG A 299 2.91 23.13 -5.29
CA ARG A 299 4.35 22.82 -5.24
C ARG A 299 4.86 22.81 -6.69
N ASN A 300 5.86 23.66 -6.98
CA ASN A 300 6.64 23.66 -8.22
C ASN A 300 5.86 23.81 -9.54
N GLY A 301 5.27 24.98 -9.82
CA GLY A 301 4.81 25.34 -11.17
C GLY A 301 3.73 24.46 -11.81
N ALA A 302 3.14 23.52 -11.05
CA ALA A 302 2.05 22.66 -11.49
C ALA A 302 0.71 23.42 -11.51
N GLU A 303 -0.20 22.97 -12.37
CA GLU A 303 -1.57 23.48 -12.49
C GLU A 303 -2.27 23.54 -11.12
N PRO A 304 -3.13 24.54 -10.88
CA PRO A 304 -3.88 24.63 -9.64
C PRO A 304 -4.64 23.33 -9.40
N PRO A 305 -4.62 22.77 -8.17
CA PRO A 305 -5.36 21.56 -7.87
C PRO A 305 -6.85 21.80 -8.15
N ALA A 306 -7.52 20.79 -8.69
CA ALA A 306 -8.96 20.87 -8.93
C ALA A 306 -9.69 21.14 -7.60
N PRO A 307 -10.71 22.02 -7.60
CA PRO A 307 -11.46 22.33 -6.40
C PRO A 307 -12.14 21.08 -5.84
N PHE A 308 -12.19 21.00 -4.52
CA PHE A 308 -12.64 19.83 -3.76
C PHE A 308 -13.90 20.14 -2.95
N PHE A 309 -13.98 21.34 -2.36
CA PHE A 309 -15.12 21.78 -1.54
C PHE A 309 -15.88 22.90 -2.25
N GLU A 310 -17.20 22.75 -2.34
CA GLU A 310 -18.10 23.85 -2.70
C GLU A 310 -18.40 24.70 -1.46
N VAL A 311 -18.22 26.01 -1.57
CA VAL A 311 -18.43 26.98 -0.49
C VAL A 311 -19.21 28.16 -1.01
N ASP A 312 -20.35 28.45 -0.39
CA ASP A 312 -21.19 29.60 -0.73
C ASP A 312 -20.75 30.84 0.05
N LEU A 313 -20.90 32.00 -0.58
CA LEU A 313 -20.75 33.29 0.10
C LEU A 313 -22.13 33.80 0.53
N GLN A 314 -22.24 34.19 1.81
CA GLN A 314 -23.48 34.70 2.39
C GLN A 314 -23.22 35.99 3.18
N LEU A 315 -24.26 36.83 3.27
CA LEU A 315 -24.22 38.11 3.97
C LEU A 315 -24.88 37.97 5.34
N ASP A 316 -24.10 38.07 6.42
CA ASP A 316 -24.57 37.78 7.80
C ASP A 316 -24.84 39.07 8.60
N GLY A 317 -25.28 40.13 7.91
CA GLY A 317 -25.57 41.46 8.46
C GLY A 317 -24.35 42.29 8.91
N GLN A 318 -23.23 41.64 9.26
CA GLN A 318 -21.98 42.30 9.67
C GLN A 318 -20.89 42.28 8.58
N GLY A 319 -21.05 41.44 7.55
CA GLY A 319 -20.09 41.31 6.45
C GLY A 319 -20.32 40.04 5.64
N VAL A 320 -19.47 39.86 4.61
CA VAL A 320 -19.48 38.68 3.75
C VAL A 320 -18.72 37.54 4.44
N ARG A 321 -19.40 36.40 4.61
CA ARG A 321 -18.82 35.19 5.23
C ARG A 321 -18.96 33.99 4.31
N LEU A 322 -18.06 33.03 4.53
CA LEU A 322 -18.08 31.73 3.88
C LEU A 322 -19.06 30.81 4.62
N HIS A 323 -19.92 30.13 3.89
CA HIS A 323 -20.78 29.08 4.40
C HIS A 323 -20.59 27.82 3.55
N PRO A 324 -19.95 26.77 4.07
CA PRO A 324 -19.38 26.60 5.41
C PRO A 324 -18.11 27.42 5.67
N SER A 325 -17.78 27.65 6.94
CA SER A 325 -16.59 28.42 7.31
C SER A 325 -15.29 27.65 7.07
N LEU A 326 -14.16 28.36 6.93
CA LEU A 326 -12.85 27.70 6.78
C LEU A 326 -12.51 26.78 7.96
N GLU A 327 -12.96 27.13 9.17
CA GLU A 327 -12.78 26.33 10.38
C GLU A 327 -13.60 25.04 10.35
N GLU A 328 -14.82 25.08 9.80
CA GLU A 328 -15.64 23.89 9.59
C GLU A 328 -15.01 22.96 8.55
N ILE A 329 -14.48 23.51 7.46
CA ILE A 329 -13.74 22.75 6.44
C ILE A 329 -12.49 22.11 7.05
N GLN A 330 -11.74 22.87 7.85
CA GLN A 330 -10.58 22.35 8.58
C GLN A 330 -10.97 21.23 9.55
N LYS A 331 -12.10 21.37 10.25
CA LYS A 331 -12.64 20.35 11.14
C LYS A 331 -13.07 19.10 10.37
N ALA A 332 -13.69 19.24 9.20
CA ALA A 332 -14.08 18.11 8.36
C ALA A 332 -12.86 17.34 7.82
N VAL A 333 -11.82 18.05 7.38
CA VAL A 333 -10.54 17.45 6.97
C VAL A 333 -9.86 16.75 8.14
N ASN A 334 -9.79 17.39 9.30
CA ASN A 334 -9.21 16.78 10.50
C ASN A 334 -10.00 15.55 10.96
N SER A 335 -11.33 15.61 10.91
CA SER A 335 -12.21 14.48 11.19
C SER A 335 -11.95 13.33 10.22
N SER A 336 -11.75 13.62 8.94
CA SER A 336 -11.38 12.63 7.92
C SER A 336 -10.02 12.00 8.21
N ALA A 337 -9.02 12.80 8.58
CA ALA A 337 -7.70 12.32 8.96
C ALA A 337 -7.74 11.44 10.21
N LEU A 338 -8.55 11.81 11.21
CA LEU A 338 -8.82 10.98 12.38
C LEU A 338 -9.56 9.70 12.02
N ALA A 339 -10.53 9.74 11.11
CA ALA A 339 -11.28 8.58 10.68
C ALA A 339 -10.37 7.54 9.99
N ILE A 340 -9.38 7.98 9.20
CA ILE A 340 -8.32 7.14 8.65
C ILE A 340 -7.57 6.42 9.77
N LEU A 341 -7.15 7.14 10.81
CA LEU A 341 -6.45 6.54 11.94
C LEU A 341 -7.35 5.53 12.64
N MET A 342 -8.62 5.87 12.86
CA MET A 342 -9.61 5.01 13.51
C MET A 342 -9.91 3.71 12.73
N CYS A 343 -9.64 3.64 11.42
CA CYS A 343 -9.66 2.37 10.67
C CYS A 343 -8.71 1.34 11.29
N SER A 344 -7.51 1.76 11.73
CA SER A 344 -6.53 0.86 12.34
C SER A 344 -6.92 0.40 13.76
N LYS A 345 -7.75 1.19 14.47
CA LYS A 345 -8.31 0.82 15.78
C LYS A 345 -9.27 -0.36 15.70
N LYS A 346 -9.99 -0.47 14.58
CA LYS A 346 -10.96 -1.54 14.36
C LYS A 346 -10.29 -2.88 14.03
N VAL A 347 -8.98 -2.91 13.76
CA VAL A 347 -8.25 -4.15 13.49
C VAL A 347 -8.04 -4.93 14.78
N LYS A 348 -8.59 -6.14 14.84
CA LYS A 348 -8.44 -7.01 16.02
C LYS A 348 -6.94 -7.31 16.28
N PRO A 349 -6.46 -7.16 17.53
CA PRO A 349 -5.09 -7.52 17.86
C PRO A 349 -4.93 -9.05 17.79
N TRP A 350 -3.87 -9.49 17.13
CA TRP A 350 -3.54 -10.91 17.07
C TRP A 350 -3.14 -11.41 18.45
N THR A 351 -3.71 -12.55 18.84
CA THR A 351 -3.35 -13.23 20.09
C THR A 351 -2.03 -13.98 19.88
N LEU A 352 -1.04 -13.59 20.68
CA LEU A 352 0.27 -14.27 20.68
C LEU A 352 0.23 -15.57 21.50
N SER A 353 -0.86 -15.85 22.20
CA SER A 353 -1.01 -17.05 23.03
C SER A 353 -1.07 -18.33 22.20
N PHE A 354 -0.51 -19.38 22.79
CA PHE A 354 -0.60 -20.76 22.31
C PHE A 354 -1.78 -21.42 23.03
N SER A 355 -2.94 -21.50 22.40
CA SER A 355 -4.06 -22.32 22.89
C SER A 355 -3.85 -23.75 22.41
N THR A 356 -3.64 -24.67 23.35
CA THR A 356 -3.68 -26.10 23.07
C THR A 356 -5.10 -26.51 22.68
N PRO A 357 -5.30 -27.42 21.70
CA PRO A 357 -6.65 -27.84 21.26
C PRO A 357 -7.48 -28.63 22.30
N HIS A 358 -7.04 -28.73 23.56
CA HIS A 358 -7.65 -29.60 24.58
C HIS A 358 -8.36 -28.84 25.71
N SER A 359 -8.48 -27.51 25.65
CA SER A 359 -9.22 -26.72 26.65
C SER A 359 -10.58 -26.20 26.19
N ASP A 360 -11.09 -26.61 25.02
CA ASP A 360 -12.33 -26.05 24.44
C ASP A 360 -13.56 -26.98 24.59
N ALA A 361 -13.47 -28.07 25.36
CA ALA A 361 -14.59 -29.02 25.51
C ALA A 361 -15.39 -28.87 26.82
N GLN A 362 -15.10 -27.88 27.69
CA GLN A 362 -15.86 -27.64 28.92
C GLN A 362 -16.05 -26.13 29.19
N SER A 363 -16.62 -25.41 28.24
CA SER A 363 -17.27 -24.11 28.49
C SER A 363 -18.20 -23.73 27.33
N ALA A 364 -19.04 -24.69 26.93
CA ALA A 364 -20.09 -24.49 25.94
C ALA A 364 -21.48 -24.43 26.59
N ASP A 365 -21.59 -23.83 27.78
CA ASP A 365 -22.90 -23.59 28.41
C ASP A 365 -22.87 -22.32 29.27
N ALA A 366 -23.12 -21.18 28.61
CA ALA A 366 -23.64 -19.94 29.20
C ALA A 366 -23.81 -18.88 28.09
N THR A 367 -24.75 -19.11 27.19
CA THR A 367 -25.39 -17.98 26.49
C THR A 367 -26.45 -17.37 27.41
N LEU A 368 -26.61 -16.05 27.29
CA LEU A 368 -27.65 -15.17 27.87
C LEU A 368 -27.21 -14.35 29.10
N ASP A 369 -26.48 -13.25 28.87
CA ASP A 369 -26.96 -11.94 29.35
C ASP A 369 -26.28 -10.80 28.59
N ALA A 370 -27.11 -9.89 28.07
CA ALA A 370 -26.71 -8.65 27.43
C ALA A 370 -26.73 -7.57 28.51
N GLY A 371 -25.56 -7.18 29.00
CA GLY A 371 -25.43 -6.13 30.00
C GLY A 371 -24.02 -5.58 30.06
N GLU A 372 -23.92 -4.28 29.79
CA GLU A 372 -22.74 -3.44 29.90
C GLU A 372 -21.87 -3.79 31.11
N ARG A 373 -20.64 -4.25 30.85
CA ARG A 373 -19.53 -4.22 31.82
C ARG A 373 -18.28 -3.72 31.13
N GLU A 374 -18.17 -2.40 31.05
CA GLU A 374 -16.89 -1.73 31.15
C GLU A 374 -16.35 -1.95 32.57
N ALA A 375 -15.28 -2.75 32.72
CA ALA A 375 -14.25 -2.58 33.75
C ALA A 375 -13.21 -3.70 33.66
N GLY A 376 -11.99 -3.32 33.28
CA GLY A 376 -10.74 -3.94 33.75
C GLY A 376 -10.33 -5.26 33.13
N ASP A 377 -9.75 -5.21 31.92
CA ASP A 377 -8.87 -6.30 31.45
C ASP A 377 -7.43 -5.78 31.27
N ALA A 378 -6.63 -6.00 32.30
CA ALA A 378 -5.19 -5.77 32.31
C ALA A 378 -4.50 -6.88 31.51
N GLY A 379 -4.51 -6.75 30.17
CA GLY A 379 -3.87 -7.71 29.27
C GLY A 379 -3.87 -7.36 27.79
N GLN A 380 -4.43 -6.20 27.38
CA GLN A 380 -4.39 -5.78 25.98
C GLN A 380 -2.99 -5.26 25.63
N GLY A 381 -2.17 -6.13 25.01
CA GLY A 381 -0.98 -5.67 24.30
C GLY A 381 -1.32 -4.49 23.38
N GLU A 382 -0.42 -3.50 23.32
CA GLU A 382 -0.62 -2.23 22.61
C GLU A 382 -1.42 -2.40 21.31
N SER A 383 -2.58 -1.75 21.25
CA SER A 383 -3.38 -1.75 20.01
C SER A 383 -2.55 -1.19 18.86
N PHE A 384 -2.65 -1.79 17.67
CA PHE A 384 -1.95 -1.30 16.47
C PHE A 384 -2.17 0.20 16.26
N HIS A 385 -3.39 0.67 16.56
CA HIS A 385 -3.76 2.07 16.56
C HIS A 385 -2.90 2.95 17.47
N SER A 386 -2.66 2.55 18.73
CA SER A 386 -1.85 3.36 19.65
C SER A 386 -0.46 3.60 19.09
N ARG A 387 0.12 2.57 18.46
CA ARG A 387 1.47 2.64 17.89
C ARG A 387 1.51 3.45 16.59
N ILE A 388 0.50 3.32 15.73
CA ILE A 388 0.34 4.13 14.50
C ILE A 388 0.10 5.61 14.84
N ALA A 389 -0.76 5.91 15.82
CA ALA A 389 -1.09 7.29 16.20
C ALA A 389 0.10 8.04 16.82
N GLN A 390 1.03 7.33 17.46
CA GLN A 390 2.26 7.90 18.02
C GLN A 390 3.41 7.99 17.00
N ASP A 391 3.21 7.52 15.78
CA ASP A 391 4.25 7.54 14.75
C ASP A 391 4.62 8.98 14.36
N ARG A 392 5.93 9.28 14.42
CA ARG A 392 6.45 10.65 14.21
C ARG A 392 6.20 11.14 12.79
N GLU A 393 6.14 10.27 11.79
CA GLU A 393 5.88 10.66 10.41
C GLU A 393 4.40 11.00 10.21
N ILE A 394 3.50 10.21 10.80
CA ILE A 394 2.06 10.48 10.79
C ILE A 394 1.77 11.83 11.46
N LEU A 395 2.33 12.08 12.65
CA LEU A 395 2.16 13.35 13.35
C LEU A 395 2.67 14.55 12.52
N LYS A 396 3.79 14.39 11.82
CA LYS A 396 4.29 15.43 10.89
C LYS A 396 3.34 15.65 9.71
N ILE A 397 2.77 14.59 9.12
CA ILE A 397 1.83 14.73 8.00
C ILE A 397 0.55 15.44 8.48
N LEU A 398 0.01 15.08 9.65
CA LEU A 398 -1.14 15.76 10.24
C LEU A 398 -0.89 17.24 10.49
N LEU A 399 0.28 17.60 11.04
CA LEU A 399 0.65 19.01 11.24
C LEU A 399 0.72 19.79 9.92
N LEU A 400 1.30 19.17 8.88
CA LEU A 400 1.37 19.77 7.55
C LEU A 400 -0.01 19.90 6.89
N LEU A 401 -0.95 19.00 7.23
CA LEU A 401 -2.33 19.05 6.76
C LEU A 401 -3.05 20.27 7.31
N THR A 402 -2.95 20.49 8.62
CA THR A 402 -3.51 21.66 9.30
C THR A 402 -2.96 22.96 8.72
N GLY A 403 -1.65 23.00 8.42
CA GLY A 403 -1.01 24.16 7.80
C GLY A 403 -1.44 24.43 6.35
N SER A 404 -1.81 23.39 5.58
CA SER A 404 -2.21 23.56 4.18
C SER A 404 -3.50 24.36 4.01
N ILE A 405 -4.47 24.16 4.90
CA ILE A 405 -5.73 24.92 4.91
C ILE A 405 -5.49 26.35 5.37
N GLN A 406 -4.61 26.55 6.35
CA GLN A 406 -4.28 27.90 6.83
C GLN A 406 -3.65 28.75 5.72
N SER A 407 -2.84 28.17 4.84
CA SER A 407 -2.27 28.89 3.69
C SER A 407 -3.33 29.42 2.71
N THR A 408 -4.50 28.78 2.63
CA THR A 408 -5.60 29.26 1.78
C THR A 408 -6.39 30.39 2.42
N ARG A 409 -6.22 30.64 3.73
CA ARG A 409 -6.94 31.68 4.46
C ARG A 409 -6.61 33.05 3.90
N ASP A 410 -5.33 33.37 3.70
CA ASP A 410 -4.90 34.69 3.25
C ASP A 410 -5.47 34.99 1.85
N GLU A 411 -5.39 34.03 0.92
CA GLU A 411 -5.97 34.16 -0.43
C GLU A 411 -7.50 34.38 -0.41
N VAL A 412 -8.20 33.71 0.50
CA VAL A 412 -9.65 33.90 0.67
C VAL A 412 -9.96 35.25 1.32
N THR A 413 -9.14 35.71 2.27
CA THR A 413 -9.34 37.03 2.91
C THR A 413 -9.14 38.16 1.91
N ASP A 414 -8.11 38.07 1.07
CA ASP A 414 -7.86 39.00 -0.04
C ASP A 414 -9.00 39.01 -1.06
N PHE A 415 -9.63 37.85 -1.30
CA PHE A 415 -10.80 37.75 -2.17
C PHE A 415 -12.04 38.40 -1.54
N LEU A 416 -12.28 38.16 -0.24
CA LEU A 416 -13.39 38.76 0.50
C LEU A 416 -13.26 40.29 0.57
N GLY A 417 -12.05 40.83 0.66
CA GLY A 417 -11.80 42.27 0.66
C GLY A 417 -12.31 43.00 -0.58
N LYS A 418 -12.51 42.30 -1.71
CA LYS A 418 -13.14 42.90 -2.91
C LYS A 418 -14.60 43.28 -2.69
N PHE A 419 -15.26 42.65 -1.72
CA PHE A 419 -16.65 42.97 -1.39
C PHE A 419 -16.77 44.10 -0.36
N ASP A 420 -15.67 44.51 0.30
CA ASP A 420 -15.68 45.62 1.26
C ASP A 420 -16.04 46.96 0.59
N ASP A 421 -15.77 47.12 -0.71
CA ASP A 421 -16.22 48.26 -1.53
C ASP A 421 -17.74 48.45 -1.50
N PHE A 422 -18.49 47.39 -1.20
CA PHE A 422 -19.95 47.36 -1.11
C PHE A 422 -20.47 47.42 0.33
N ALA A 423 -19.60 47.56 1.34
CA ALA A 423 -19.97 47.46 2.75
C ALA A 423 -21.05 48.45 3.21
N TRP A 424 -21.10 49.61 2.56
CA TRP A 424 -22.12 50.63 2.81
C TRP A 424 -23.56 50.10 2.59
N LEU A 425 -23.78 49.08 1.75
CA LEU A 425 -25.12 48.54 1.46
C LEU A 425 -25.80 47.88 2.66
N TRP A 426 -25.03 47.28 3.55
CA TRP A 426 -25.55 46.58 4.74
C TRP A 426 -25.20 47.28 6.06
N THR A 427 -24.22 48.19 6.06
CA THR A 427 -23.80 48.91 7.28
C THR A 427 -24.63 50.18 7.49
N ASP A 428 -24.95 50.90 6.41
CA ASP A 428 -25.66 52.17 6.49
C ASP A 428 -27.18 51.96 6.37
N SER A 429 -27.95 52.84 7.00
CA SER A 429 -29.40 52.85 6.83
C SER A 429 -29.78 53.71 5.61
N ALA A 430 -30.60 53.16 4.73
CA ALA A 430 -31.09 53.85 3.55
C ALA A 430 -31.93 55.11 3.92
N ARG A 431 -32.58 55.11 5.08
CA ARG A 431 -33.35 56.25 5.58
C ARG A 431 -32.46 57.40 6.08
N ASP A 432 -31.40 57.10 6.82
CA ASP A 432 -30.53 58.15 7.38
C ASP A 432 -29.70 58.80 6.27
N THR A 433 -29.24 58.00 5.31
CA THR A 433 -28.55 58.51 4.11
C THR A 433 -29.47 59.35 3.24
N TYR A 434 -30.75 58.96 3.08
CA TYR A 434 -31.74 59.79 2.43
C TYR A 434 -32.02 61.09 3.21
N ALA A 435 -32.16 61.03 4.54
CA ALA A 435 -32.40 62.21 5.36
C ALA A 435 -31.25 63.23 5.25
N ALA A 436 -30.00 62.77 5.25
CA ALA A 436 -28.82 63.60 5.01
C ALA A 436 -28.81 64.19 3.60
N PHE A 437 -29.21 63.42 2.59
CA PHE A 437 -29.33 63.89 1.21
C PHE A 437 -30.46 64.93 1.06
N ALA A 438 -31.63 64.68 1.65
CA ALA A 438 -32.78 65.57 1.60
C ALA A 438 -32.52 66.92 2.31
N ALA A 439 -31.71 66.91 3.38
CA ALA A 439 -31.30 68.12 4.09
C ALA A 439 -30.52 69.10 3.19
N GLN A 440 -29.81 68.62 2.17
CA GLN A 440 -29.09 69.46 1.21
C GLN A 440 -29.99 70.15 0.17
N LYS A 441 -31.31 69.92 0.20
CA LYS A 441 -32.29 70.36 -0.82
C LYS A 441 -31.81 70.11 -2.27
N PRO A 442 -31.54 68.84 -2.62
CA PRO A 442 -30.93 68.51 -3.89
C PRO A 442 -31.84 68.81 -5.09
N SER A 443 -31.20 69.12 -6.21
CA SER A 443 -31.84 69.33 -7.51
C SER A 443 -32.30 68.01 -8.14
N LEU A 444 -33.19 68.06 -9.13
CA LEU A 444 -33.64 66.86 -9.86
C LEU A 444 -32.47 66.15 -10.58
N ASP A 445 -31.48 66.90 -11.06
CA ASP A 445 -30.28 66.35 -11.71
C ASP A 445 -29.39 65.58 -10.71
N GLU A 446 -29.31 66.03 -9.45
CA GLU A 446 -28.60 65.31 -8.40
C GLU A 446 -29.32 64.02 -7.97
N PHE A 447 -30.65 64.03 -7.97
CA PHE A 447 -31.45 62.80 -7.79
C PHE A 447 -31.21 61.81 -8.93
N GLU A 448 -31.22 62.28 -10.18
CA GLU A 448 -30.95 61.43 -11.35
C GLU A 448 -29.54 60.82 -11.29
N LYS A 449 -28.53 61.62 -10.93
CA LYS A 449 -27.15 61.12 -10.70
C LYS A 449 -27.10 60.05 -9.61
N LYS A 450 -27.84 60.21 -8.52
CA LYS A 450 -27.86 59.23 -7.42
C LYS A 450 -28.58 57.93 -7.82
N ILE A 451 -29.64 58.01 -8.63
CA ILE A 451 -30.33 56.84 -9.17
C ILE A 451 -29.42 56.12 -10.18
N ARG A 452 -28.76 56.85 -11.09
CA ARG A 452 -27.78 56.27 -12.03
C ARG A 452 -26.65 55.56 -11.28
N PHE A 453 -26.17 56.13 -10.18
CA PHE A 453 -25.18 55.47 -9.31
C PHE A 453 -25.65 54.09 -8.82
N PHE A 454 -26.90 53.93 -8.39
CA PHE A 454 -27.42 52.61 -7.97
C PHE A 454 -27.49 51.62 -9.14
N VAL A 455 -27.89 52.07 -10.34
CA VAL A 455 -27.90 51.25 -11.56
C VAL A 455 -26.48 50.84 -11.98
N ASP A 456 -25.50 51.74 -11.85
CA ASP A 456 -24.09 51.45 -12.13
C ASP A 456 -23.51 50.43 -11.13
N VAL A 457 -23.95 50.47 -9.87
CA VAL A 457 -23.57 49.47 -8.86
C VAL A 457 -24.20 48.12 -9.17
N GLU A 458 -25.47 48.10 -9.58
CA GLU A 458 -26.18 46.87 -9.97
C GLU A 458 -25.51 46.18 -11.18
N THR A 459 -25.18 46.94 -12.22
CA THR A 459 -24.47 46.41 -13.39
C THR A 459 -23.07 45.92 -13.06
N LYS A 460 -22.35 46.57 -12.13
CA LYS A 460 -21.07 46.07 -11.62
C LYS A 460 -21.21 44.72 -10.91
N LEU A 461 -22.25 44.54 -10.09
CA LEU A 461 -22.50 43.28 -9.39
C LEU A 461 -22.84 42.14 -10.35
N GLN A 462 -23.64 42.40 -11.40
CA GLN A 462 -24.01 41.39 -12.40
C GLN A 462 -22.83 40.95 -13.28
N ASN A 463 -21.82 41.81 -13.48
CA ASN A 463 -20.63 41.51 -14.26
C ASN A 463 -19.53 40.77 -13.47
N MET A 464 -19.70 40.58 -12.16
CA MET A 464 -18.74 39.84 -11.33
C MET A 464 -18.79 38.33 -11.63
N GLN A 465 -17.63 37.65 -11.52
CA GLN A 465 -17.56 36.20 -11.68
C GLN A 465 -18.34 35.50 -10.57
N THR A 466 -19.28 34.62 -10.97
CA THR A 466 -20.16 33.85 -10.08
C THR A 466 -19.47 32.65 -9.43
N THR A 467 -18.39 32.15 -10.03
CA THR A 467 -17.64 31.01 -9.52
C THR A 467 -16.15 31.28 -9.63
N THR A 468 -15.44 31.22 -8.51
CA THR A 468 -13.98 31.41 -8.45
C THR A 468 -13.35 30.24 -7.71
N ALA A 469 -12.34 29.61 -8.30
CA ALA A 469 -11.56 28.57 -7.63
C ALA A 469 -10.38 29.20 -6.88
N ILE A 470 -10.30 28.97 -5.57
CA ILE A 470 -9.17 29.37 -4.72
C ILE A 470 -8.62 28.12 -4.04
N GLY A 471 -7.48 27.64 -4.53
CA GLY A 471 -6.85 26.41 -4.06
C GLY A 471 -7.81 25.21 -4.11
N VAL A 472 -8.23 24.75 -2.94
CA VAL A 472 -9.08 23.56 -2.74
C VAL A 472 -10.58 23.93 -2.72
N LEU A 473 -10.90 25.23 -2.71
CA LEU A 473 -12.25 25.75 -2.54
C LEU A 473 -12.80 26.25 -3.88
N GLN A 474 -14.03 25.86 -4.19
CA GLN A 474 -14.84 26.49 -5.22
C GLN A 474 -15.80 27.46 -4.53
N LEU A 475 -15.49 28.75 -4.65
CA LEU A 475 -16.32 29.81 -4.09
C LEU A 475 -17.46 30.12 -5.05
N ASN A 476 -18.69 29.98 -4.56
CA ASN A 476 -19.90 30.35 -5.27
C ASN A 476 -20.39 31.70 -4.72
N SER A 477 -20.30 32.74 -5.56
CA SER A 477 -20.73 34.10 -5.25
C SER A 477 -22.14 34.41 -5.78
N SER A 478 -22.79 33.48 -6.48
CA SER A 478 -24.10 33.72 -7.11
C SER A 478 -25.18 34.13 -6.09
N GLY A 479 -25.24 33.45 -4.94
CA GLY A 479 -26.17 33.77 -3.85
C GLY A 479 -25.91 35.16 -3.28
N LEU A 480 -24.65 35.51 -3.00
CA LEU A 480 -24.26 36.82 -2.50
C LEU A 480 -24.59 37.93 -3.51
N ILE A 481 -24.27 37.73 -4.79
CA ILE A 481 -24.56 38.71 -5.86
C ILE A 481 -26.07 38.96 -5.94
N SER A 482 -26.89 37.91 -5.85
CA SER A 482 -28.34 38.05 -5.82
C SER A 482 -28.82 38.85 -4.61
N GLN A 483 -28.29 38.56 -3.41
CA GLN A 483 -28.63 39.30 -2.19
C GLN A 483 -28.22 40.78 -2.26
N LEU A 484 -27.00 41.07 -2.74
CA LEU A 484 -26.52 42.44 -2.93
C LEU A 484 -27.35 43.21 -3.96
N THR A 485 -27.73 42.55 -5.05
CA THR A 485 -28.60 43.12 -6.09
C THR A 485 -29.96 43.49 -5.51
N GLU A 486 -30.54 42.63 -4.68
CA GLU A 486 -31.82 42.90 -4.01
C GLU A 486 -31.71 44.06 -3.02
N LEU A 487 -30.61 44.16 -2.27
CA LEU A 487 -30.33 45.30 -1.40
C LEU A 487 -30.22 46.60 -2.21
N VAL A 488 -29.41 46.65 -3.27
CA VAL A 488 -29.28 47.83 -4.14
C VAL A 488 -30.64 48.25 -4.70
N ARG A 489 -31.47 47.28 -5.12
CA ARG A 489 -32.82 47.55 -5.60
C ARG A 489 -33.71 48.13 -4.51
N GLY A 490 -33.61 47.60 -3.28
CA GLY A 490 -34.29 48.14 -2.10
C GLY A 490 -33.91 49.59 -1.81
N TRP A 491 -32.61 49.91 -1.87
CA TRP A 491 -32.11 51.29 -1.74
C TRP A 491 -32.68 52.20 -2.83
N SER A 492 -32.64 51.77 -4.10
CA SER A 492 -33.20 52.55 -5.21
C SER A 492 -34.71 52.79 -5.03
N LEU A 493 -35.47 51.78 -4.58
CA LEU A 493 -36.91 51.91 -4.35
C LEU A 493 -37.23 52.90 -3.23
N GLN A 494 -36.45 52.93 -2.14
CA GLN A 494 -36.66 53.92 -1.08
C GLN A 494 -36.43 55.35 -1.55
N PHE A 495 -35.36 55.59 -2.32
CA PHE A 495 -35.09 56.91 -2.90
C PHE A 495 -36.19 57.34 -3.90
N LEU A 496 -36.71 56.39 -4.68
CA LEU A 496 -37.80 56.65 -5.64
C LEU A 496 -39.14 56.90 -4.96
N ASP A 497 -39.49 56.14 -3.91
CA ASP A 497 -40.76 56.31 -3.18
C ASP A 497 -40.82 57.67 -2.48
N GLU A 498 -39.74 58.07 -1.83
CA GLU A 498 -39.61 59.39 -1.20
C GLU A 498 -39.69 60.54 -2.22
N LEU A 499 -39.04 60.39 -3.38
CA LEU A 499 -39.16 61.33 -4.48
C LEU A 499 -40.61 61.39 -5.01
N HIS A 500 -41.26 60.24 -5.13
CA HIS A 500 -42.65 60.14 -5.56
C HIS A 500 -43.59 60.82 -4.57
N GLN A 501 -43.41 60.61 -3.26
CA GLN A 501 -44.20 61.27 -2.22
C GLN A 501 -44.05 62.79 -2.30
N LYS A 502 -42.82 63.29 -2.47
CA LYS A 502 -42.56 64.73 -2.63
C LYS A 502 -43.20 65.31 -3.90
N ALA A 503 -43.12 64.59 -5.02
CA ALA A 503 -43.76 64.97 -6.28
C ALA A 503 -45.29 64.97 -6.14
N ARG A 504 -45.84 63.97 -5.46
CA ARG A 504 -47.28 63.83 -5.18
C ARG A 504 -47.79 64.98 -4.31
N GLN A 505 -47.08 65.33 -3.23
CA GLN A 505 -47.44 66.48 -2.38
C GLN A 505 -47.40 67.80 -3.16
N LYS A 506 -46.40 68.01 -4.01
CA LYS A 506 -46.33 69.19 -4.89
C LYS A 506 -47.49 69.22 -5.90
N LEU A 507 -47.85 68.07 -6.46
CA LEU A 507 -48.97 67.97 -7.41
C LEU A 507 -50.32 68.18 -6.71
N GLU A 508 -50.52 67.62 -5.52
CA GLU A 508 -51.72 67.81 -4.69
C GLU A 508 -51.87 69.28 -4.27
N THR A 509 -50.80 69.93 -3.82
CA THR A 509 -50.82 71.37 -3.49
C THR A 509 -51.10 72.24 -4.72
N LEU A 510 -50.50 71.92 -5.87
CA LEU A 510 -50.75 72.64 -7.11
C LEU A 510 -52.18 72.45 -7.61
N THR A 511 -52.69 71.21 -7.61
CA THR A 511 -54.06 70.90 -8.03
C THR A 511 -55.10 71.50 -7.09
N GLU A 512 -54.85 71.50 -5.78
CA GLU A 512 -55.70 72.19 -4.82
C GLU A 512 -55.66 73.71 -5.04
N HIS A 513 -54.48 74.29 -5.32
CA HIS A 513 -54.36 75.70 -5.67
C HIS A 513 -55.13 76.04 -6.96
N ILE A 514 -55.00 75.22 -8.02
CA ILE A 514 -55.76 75.35 -9.27
C ILE A 514 -57.26 75.22 -9.00
N ARG A 515 -57.69 74.26 -8.17
CA ARG A 515 -59.10 74.06 -7.80
C ARG A 515 -59.64 75.28 -7.04
N GLN A 516 -58.88 75.83 -6.11
CA GLN A 516 -59.23 77.03 -5.36
C GLN A 516 -59.34 78.25 -6.28
N MET A 517 -58.36 78.47 -7.16
CA MET A 517 -58.38 79.56 -8.13
C MET A 517 -59.56 79.42 -9.11
N SER A 518 -59.81 78.20 -9.63
CA SER A 518 -60.97 77.93 -10.50
C SER A 518 -62.30 78.17 -9.80
N LYS A 519 -62.42 77.82 -8.50
CA LYS A 519 -63.62 78.11 -7.70
C LYS A 519 -63.84 79.61 -7.49
N ARG A 520 -62.77 80.38 -7.25
CA ARG A 520 -62.84 81.84 -7.13
C ARG A 520 -63.24 82.50 -8.44
N LEU A 521 -62.74 81.99 -9.58
CA LEU A 521 -63.07 82.49 -10.92
C LEU A 521 -64.53 82.20 -11.33
N LYS A 522 -65.10 81.07 -10.90
CA LYS A 522 -66.48 80.65 -11.21
C LYS A 522 -67.55 81.34 -10.35
N ARG A 523 -67.18 82.24 -9.43
CA ARG A 523 -68.13 82.98 -8.61
C ARG A 523 -68.94 83.94 -9.50
N THR A 524 -70.26 83.79 -9.51
CA THR A 524 -71.17 84.65 -10.30
C THR A 524 -71.08 86.10 -9.83
N VAL A 525 -70.90 87.02 -10.77
CA VAL A 525 -70.74 88.46 -10.48
C VAL A 525 -72.12 89.09 -10.27
N SER A 526 -72.56 89.19 -9.01
CA SER A 526 -73.80 89.88 -8.63
C SER A 526 -73.58 91.34 -8.21
N ASP A 527 -72.42 91.66 -7.63
CA ASP A 527 -72.12 92.95 -7.01
C ASP A 527 -70.71 93.46 -7.40
N ILE A 528 -70.46 94.77 -7.26
CA ILE A 528 -69.16 95.41 -7.59
C ILE A 528 -68.01 94.80 -6.75
N ASP A 529 -68.24 94.44 -5.49
CA ASP A 529 -67.26 93.75 -4.65
C ASP A 529 -66.94 92.33 -5.15
N ALA A 530 -67.91 91.65 -5.76
CA ALA A 530 -67.68 90.35 -6.40
C ALA A 530 -66.82 90.49 -7.67
N LEU A 531 -67.02 91.55 -8.46
CA LEU A 531 -66.17 91.88 -9.61
C LEU A 531 -64.72 92.17 -9.19
N ARG A 532 -64.54 92.97 -8.12
CA ARG A 532 -63.22 93.29 -7.56
C ARG A 532 -62.45 92.03 -7.14
N HIS A 533 -63.13 91.09 -6.49
CA HIS A 533 -62.50 89.85 -6.03
C HIS A 533 -62.09 88.91 -7.20
N VAL A 534 -62.86 88.88 -8.28
CA VAL A 534 -62.52 88.14 -9.52
C VAL A 534 -61.36 88.82 -10.27
N MET A 535 -61.33 90.16 -10.33
CA MET A 535 -60.21 90.90 -10.92
C MET A 535 -58.91 90.78 -10.13
N GLU A 536 -58.95 90.82 -8.79
CA GLU A 536 -57.79 90.60 -7.92
C GLU A 536 -57.23 89.18 -8.08
N THR A 537 -58.11 88.17 -8.22
CA THR A 537 -57.67 86.80 -8.48
C THR A 537 -57.12 86.59 -9.89
N LEU A 538 -57.65 87.27 -10.91
CA LEU A 538 -57.08 87.29 -12.26
C LEU A 538 -55.70 87.97 -12.29
N ASN A 539 -55.53 89.09 -11.61
CA ASN A 539 -54.22 89.75 -11.49
C ASN A 539 -53.21 88.88 -10.75
N TYR A 540 -53.62 88.22 -9.66
CA TYR A 540 -52.78 87.29 -8.92
C TYR A 540 -52.32 86.08 -9.76
N ILE A 541 -53.22 85.51 -10.58
CA ILE A 541 -52.87 84.42 -11.50
C ILE A 541 -51.87 84.93 -12.55
N ARG A 542 -52.10 86.13 -13.08
CA ARG A 542 -51.23 86.74 -14.11
C ARG A 542 -49.84 87.08 -13.58
N GLU A 543 -49.70 87.52 -12.33
CA GLU A 543 -48.41 87.72 -11.65
C GLU A 543 -47.66 86.43 -11.33
N LYS A 544 -48.37 85.30 -11.23
CA LYS A 544 -47.79 83.97 -10.99
C LYS A 544 -47.38 83.26 -12.29
N GLU A 545 -47.92 83.68 -13.43
CA GLU A 545 -47.67 83.13 -14.76
C GLU A 545 -46.47 83.79 -15.45
N SER A 546 -46.17 85.05 -15.11
CA SER A 546 -44.93 85.78 -15.45
C SER A 546 -43.76 85.37 -14.58
#